data_AF-A0A3D0XTC3-F1
#
_entry.id   AF-A0A3D0XTC3-F1
#
_cell.length_a   1.000
_cell.length_b   1.000
_cell.length_c   1.000
_cell.angle_alpha   90.00
_cell.angle_beta   90.00
_cell.angle_gamma   90.00
#
_symmetry.space_group_name_H-M   'P 1'
#
loop_
_entity.id
_entity.type
_entity.pdbx_description
1 polymer ?
#
loop_
_entity_poly.entity_id
_entity_poly.type
_entity_poly.pdbx_seq_one_letter_code
_entity_poly.pdbx_strand_id
1 'polypeptide(L)'
;ETQRRTNPAESVYISPAAEALSDDSAALTAKIRRIASSLRGKNAPAARPVLQEQADLLEQNVHLTCMDKFLPVLYQKPACLFSYCEKGDLLYISELVNVKEKMRTAQFHWNEDLKGYLADGTLCRHLDTYSFAWPDALSFFEKQGTVFLDTFARGSYEIPTNLLLNFTARQLSVWGGSTQILADDLHEMLNKKWACAVLAGNERSAHTTVVDLQAAGINAYYTEDSNEIARGAVAVLPGSLSAGAEWPGSFFGLVTHGKLLQNSRHKKSKRDKNSSPISSLAELEPGDYVVHESHG
;
A
#
# COMPACT_ATOMS: atom_id res chain seq x y z
N GLU A 1 8.75 19.49 17.93
CA GLU A 1 8.79 19.63 19.40
C GLU A 1 9.64 20.81 19.89
N THR A 2 10.87 21.02 19.40
CA THR A 2 11.76 22.05 19.98
C THR A 2 11.40 23.49 19.61
N GLN A 3 10.55 23.72 18.59
CA GLN A 3 10.16 25.04 18.04
C GLN A 3 11.37 25.96 17.72
N ARG A 4 12.57 25.36 17.53
CA ARG A 4 13.80 26.08 17.19
C ARG A 4 13.90 26.24 15.67
N ARG A 5 14.44 27.39 15.23
CA ARG A 5 14.76 27.61 13.82
C ARG A 5 15.76 26.57 13.34
N THR A 6 15.45 25.93 12.23
CA THR A 6 16.33 25.04 11.49
C THR A 6 16.97 25.80 10.32
N ASN A 7 17.64 25.08 9.43
CA ASN A 7 18.20 25.65 8.21
C ASN A 7 17.11 26.39 7.40
N PRO A 8 17.43 27.55 6.82
CA PRO A 8 16.51 28.31 5.98
C PRO A 8 16.21 27.55 4.68
N ALA A 9 15.00 27.71 4.15
CA ALA A 9 14.56 27.19 2.87
C ALA A 9 14.13 28.34 1.95
N GLU A 10 14.47 28.27 0.66
CA GLU A 10 14.14 29.30 -0.33
C GLU A 10 12.66 29.28 -0.74
N SER A 11 12.03 28.10 -0.74
CA SER A 11 10.61 27.90 -1.05
C SER A 11 10.04 26.72 -0.30
N VAL A 12 8.72 26.71 -0.08
CA VAL A 12 7.99 25.61 0.56
C VAL A 12 6.76 25.27 -0.28
N TYR A 13 6.55 23.98 -0.53
CA TYR A 13 5.32 23.47 -1.11
C TYR A 13 4.39 23.01 0.02
N ILE A 14 3.16 23.52 0.01
CA ILE A 14 2.13 23.14 0.98
C ILE A 14 1.04 22.42 0.23
N SER A 15 0.92 21.11 0.47
CA SER A 15 -0.20 20.32 -0.03
C SER A 15 -1.46 20.58 0.81
N PRO A 16 -2.65 20.38 0.24
CA PRO A 16 -3.87 20.33 1.04
C PRO A 16 -3.78 19.28 2.15
N ALA A 17 -4.43 19.56 3.28
CA ALA A 17 -4.49 18.66 4.43
C ALA A 17 -5.67 17.68 4.39
N ALA A 18 -6.55 17.80 3.39
CA ALA A 18 -7.74 16.97 3.21
C ALA A 18 -8.02 16.75 1.72
N GLU A 19 -8.75 15.67 1.40
CA GLU A 19 -9.13 15.30 0.03
C GLU A 19 -10.43 15.97 -0.42
N ALA A 20 -11.38 16.19 0.49
CA ALA A 20 -12.64 16.88 0.20
C ALA A 20 -12.56 18.38 0.54
N LEU A 21 -12.31 19.19 -0.47
CA LEU A 21 -12.23 20.65 -0.34
C LEU A 21 -13.42 21.32 -1.04
N SER A 22 -13.96 22.36 -0.41
CA SER A 22 -15.03 23.18 -0.98
C SER A 22 -14.62 24.65 -0.97
N ASP A 23 -14.17 25.16 -2.10
CA ASP A 23 -13.81 26.58 -2.27
C ASP A 23 -15.04 27.49 -2.19
N ASP A 24 -16.23 26.95 -2.49
CA ASP A 24 -17.52 27.67 -2.45
C ASP A 24 -18.53 26.87 -1.61
N SER A 25 -18.59 27.20 -0.32
CA SER A 25 -19.56 26.62 0.63
C SER A 25 -21.00 26.81 0.18
N ALA A 26 -21.34 27.97 -0.42
CA ALA A 26 -22.69 28.26 -0.86
C ALA A 26 -23.12 27.36 -2.04
N ALA A 27 -22.21 27.11 -2.98
CA ALA A 27 -22.45 26.17 -4.07
C ALA A 27 -22.64 24.73 -3.55
N LEU A 28 -21.85 24.30 -2.57
CA LEU A 28 -22.01 22.99 -1.95
C LEU A 28 -23.36 22.88 -1.22
N THR A 29 -23.72 23.86 -0.40
CA THR A 29 -25.04 23.94 0.26
C THR A 29 -26.18 23.81 -0.75
N ALA A 30 -26.14 24.57 -1.84
CA ALA A 30 -27.16 24.53 -2.88
C ALA A 30 -27.27 23.14 -3.53
N LYS A 31 -26.12 22.46 -3.77
CA LYS A 31 -26.09 21.07 -4.25
C LYS A 31 -26.72 20.11 -3.24
N ILE A 32 -26.36 20.21 -1.96
CA ILE A 32 -26.89 19.34 -0.89
C ILE A 32 -28.41 19.51 -0.76
N ARG A 33 -28.92 20.75 -0.74
CA ARG A 33 -30.37 21.02 -0.70
C ARG A 33 -31.09 20.48 -1.94
N ARG A 34 -30.48 20.59 -3.12
CA ARG A 34 -31.02 19.99 -4.35
C ARG A 34 -31.07 18.46 -4.25
N ILE A 35 -30.04 17.83 -3.71
CA ILE A 35 -30.03 16.37 -3.48
C ILE A 35 -31.14 15.99 -2.50
N ALA A 36 -31.23 16.65 -1.34
CA ALA A 36 -32.25 16.37 -0.33
C ALA A 36 -33.68 16.45 -0.91
N SER A 37 -33.98 17.51 -1.67
CA SER A 37 -35.29 17.71 -2.29
C SER A 37 -35.60 16.73 -3.43
N SER A 38 -34.58 16.18 -4.10
CA SER A 38 -34.75 15.20 -5.18
C SER A 38 -34.89 13.76 -4.68
N LEU A 39 -34.50 13.45 -3.43
CA LEU A 39 -34.60 12.09 -2.88
C LEU A 39 -36.04 11.57 -2.92
N ARG A 40 -36.21 10.30 -3.30
CA ARG A 40 -37.49 9.57 -3.35
C ARG A 40 -37.29 8.14 -2.84
N GLY A 41 -38.38 7.48 -2.46
CA GLY A 41 -38.38 6.08 -2.00
C GLY A 41 -38.25 5.90 -0.49
N LYS A 42 -38.16 4.65 -0.06
CA LYS A 42 -38.25 4.24 1.36
C LYS A 42 -37.20 4.85 2.29
N ASN A 43 -36.00 5.14 1.78
CA ASN A 43 -34.88 5.66 2.56
C ASN A 43 -34.81 7.20 2.54
N ALA A 44 -35.61 7.87 1.71
CA ALA A 44 -35.60 9.33 1.61
C ALA A 44 -35.97 10.05 2.93
N PRO A 45 -36.93 9.56 3.74
CA PRO A 45 -37.26 10.19 5.02
C PRO A 45 -36.09 10.20 6.02
N ALA A 46 -35.19 9.21 5.98
CA ALA A 46 -34.02 9.15 6.85
C ALA A 46 -32.91 10.11 6.41
N ALA A 47 -32.58 10.13 5.11
CA ALA A 47 -31.47 10.93 4.60
C ALA A 47 -31.77 12.44 4.45
N ARG A 48 -33.03 12.82 4.22
CA ARG A 48 -33.43 14.23 4.04
C ARG A 48 -33.09 15.14 5.22
N PRO A 49 -33.48 14.84 6.47
CA PRO A 49 -33.17 15.71 7.61
C PRO A 49 -31.65 15.85 7.81
N VAL A 50 -30.89 14.76 7.68
CA VAL A 50 -29.42 14.76 7.79
C VAL A 50 -28.80 15.70 6.77
N LEU A 51 -29.22 15.64 5.50
CA LEU A 51 -28.70 16.52 4.46
C LEU A 51 -29.13 17.98 4.66
N GLN A 52 -30.33 18.22 5.18
CA GLN A 52 -30.79 19.59 5.50
C GLN A 52 -29.97 20.20 6.63
N GLU A 53 -29.74 19.46 7.70
CA GLU A 53 -28.89 19.89 8.81
C GLU A 53 -27.46 20.19 8.34
N GLN A 54 -26.87 19.30 7.53
CA GLN A 54 -25.54 19.51 6.95
C GLN A 54 -25.48 20.76 6.07
N ALA A 55 -26.54 21.05 5.30
CA ALA A 55 -26.62 22.28 4.52
C ALA A 55 -26.76 23.52 5.40
N ASP A 56 -27.54 23.45 6.48
CA ASP A 56 -27.74 24.57 7.40
C ASP A 56 -26.45 24.91 8.16
N LEU A 57 -25.67 23.89 8.56
CA LEU A 57 -24.34 24.06 9.15
C LEU A 57 -23.38 24.77 8.17
N LEU A 58 -23.37 24.37 6.89
CA LEU A 58 -22.55 25.02 5.88
C LEU A 58 -22.96 26.48 5.60
N GLU A 59 -24.26 26.80 5.64
CA GLU A 59 -24.74 28.19 5.55
C GLU A 59 -24.28 29.04 6.74
N GLN A 60 -24.12 28.43 7.90
CA GLN A 60 -23.57 29.06 9.11
C GLN A 60 -22.03 29.11 9.11
N ASN A 61 -21.38 28.70 8.02
CA ASN A 61 -19.92 28.55 7.90
C ASN A 61 -19.31 27.59 8.93
N VAL A 62 -20.09 26.60 9.38
CA VAL A 62 -19.60 25.53 10.25
C VAL A 62 -18.95 24.44 9.41
N HIS A 63 -17.73 24.06 9.77
CA HIS A 63 -17.00 22.99 9.09
C HIS A 63 -17.65 21.62 9.38
N LEU A 64 -17.95 20.86 8.32
CA LEU A 64 -18.45 19.50 8.46
C LEU A 64 -17.30 18.52 8.70
N THR A 65 -17.41 17.67 9.71
CA THR A 65 -16.42 16.60 9.95
C THR A 65 -16.43 15.52 8.87
N CYS A 66 -17.55 15.34 8.18
CA CYS A 66 -17.76 14.31 7.16
C CYS A 66 -17.68 14.85 5.73
N MET A 67 -16.78 15.78 5.43
CA MET A 67 -16.66 16.37 4.08
C MET A 67 -16.42 15.34 2.98
N ASP A 68 -15.72 14.24 3.28
CA ASP A 68 -15.44 13.16 2.32
C ASP A 68 -16.70 12.48 1.77
N LYS A 69 -17.81 12.51 2.53
CA LYS A 69 -19.14 12.08 2.07
C LYS A 69 -19.57 12.78 0.77
N PHE A 70 -19.09 14.01 0.54
CA PHE A 70 -19.47 14.83 -0.59
C PHE A 70 -18.50 14.74 -1.77
N LEU A 71 -17.47 13.89 -1.72
CA LEU A 71 -16.54 13.67 -2.84
C LEU A 71 -17.26 13.48 -4.21
N PRO A 72 -18.34 12.68 -4.32
CA PRO A 72 -19.02 12.45 -5.61
C PRO A 72 -19.66 13.70 -6.22
N VAL A 73 -19.90 14.75 -5.41
CA VAL A 73 -20.57 15.98 -5.84
C VAL A 73 -19.66 17.21 -5.81
N LEU A 74 -18.56 17.13 -5.06
CA LEU A 74 -17.46 18.10 -5.07
C LEU A 74 -16.70 18.01 -6.38
N TYR A 75 -16.29 16.79 -6.78
CA TYR A 75 -15.45 16.58 -7.95
C TYR A 75 -16.22 15.91 -9.08
N GLN A 76 -16.48 16.66 -10.17
CA GLN A 76 -17.20 16.12 -11.35
C GLN A 76 -16.42 15.01 -12.06
N LYS A 77 -15.09 15.06 -11.98
CA LYS A 77 -14.19 14.05 -12.52
C LYS A 77 -13.51 13.35 -11.34
N PRO A 78 -13.98 12.17 -10.92
CA PRO A 78 -13.29 11.42 -9.88
C PRO A 78 -11.89 11.04 -10.37
N ALA A 79 -10.95 11.03 -9.44
CA ALA A 79 -9.59 10.57 -9.66
C ALA A 79 -9.33 9.35 -8.78
N CYS A 80 -8.43 8.48 -9.20
CA CYS A 80 -7.86 7.43 -8.37
C CYS A 80 -6.34 7.46 -8.49
N LEU A 81 -5.65 6.52 -7.82
CA LEU A 81 -4.19 6.40 -7.89
C LEU A 81 -3.66 6.43 -9.33
N PHE A 82 -4.38 5.75 -10.23
CA PHE A 82 -4.05 5.67 -11.66
C PHE A 82 -4.14 7.00 -12.41
N SER A 83 -4.90 7.97 -11.90
CA SER A 83 -5.01 9.30 -12.49
C SER A 83 -3.72 10.12 -12.37
N TYR A 84 -2.79 9.69 -11.51
CA TYR A 84 -1.48 10.33 -11.31
C TYR A 84 -0.38 9.69 -12.16
N CYS A 85 -0.68 8.64 -12.93
CA CYS A 85 0.29 8.03 -13.83
C CYS A 85 0.52 8.92 -15.06
N GLU A 86 1.78 9.15 -15.39
CA GLU A 86 2.20 9.92 -16.56
C GLU A 86 2.43 9.02 -17.78
N LYS A 87 2.57 9.66 -18.95
CA LYS A 87 2.89 8.97 -20.19
C LYS A 87 4.33 8.47 -20.13
N GLY A 88 4.50 7.16 -20.00
CA GLY A 88 5.80 6.50 -19.89
C GLY A 88 5.97 5.69 -18.60
N ASP A 89 5.09 5.88 -17.62
CA ASP A 89 5.09 5.06 -16.41
C ASP A 89 4.79 3.60 -16.75
N LEU A 90 5.57 2.69 -16.19
CA LEU A 90 5.36 1.26 -16.35
C LEU A 90 4.49 0.74 -15.21
N LEU A 91 3.33 0.18 -15.55
CA LEU A 91 2.46 -0.48 -14.58
C LEU A 91 2.82 -1.97 -14.48
N TYR A 92 3.10 -2.43 -13.27
CA TYR A 92 3.29 -3.85 -12.96
C TYR A 92 2.15 -4.33 -12.08
N ILE A 93 1.45 -5.38 -12.50
CA ILE A 93 0.41 -6.04 -11.72
C ILE A 93 0.88 -7.43 -11.36
N SER A 94 1.13 -7.65 -10.07
CA SER A 94 1.47 -8.97 -9.54
C SER A 94 0.19 -9.73 -9.18
N GLU A 95 0.05 -10.95 -9.70
CA GLU A 95 -1.06 -11.85 -9.44
C GLU A 95 -2.43 -11.23 -9.77
N LEU A 96 -2.73 -10.97 -11.04
CA LEU A 96 -3.97 -10.27 -11.47
C LEU A 96 -5.25 -10.92 -10.93
N VAL A 97 -5.32 -12.26 -10.83
CA VAL A 97 -6.48 -12.96 -10.24
C VAL A 97 -6.66 -12.60 -8.77
N ASN A 98 -5.57 -12.51 -8.00
CA ASN A 98 -5.63 -12.09 -6.60
C ASN A 98 -6.05 -10.62 -6.48
N VAL A 99 -5.62 -9.76 -7.40
CA VAL A 99 -6.06 -8.36 -7.46
C VAL A 99 -7.56 -8.28 -7.73
N LYS A 100 -8.07 -9.03 -8.71
CA LYS A 100 -9.50 -9.12 -9.01
C LYS A 100 -10.32 -9.60 -7.81
N GLU A 101 -9.86 -10.66 -7.15
CA GLU A 101 -10.55 -11.24 -6.00
C GLU A 101 -10.59 -10.29 -4.79
N LYS A 102 -9.49 -9.56 -4.55
CA LYS A 102 -9.43 -8.51 -3.52
C LYS A 102 -10.40 -7.38 -3.84
N MET A 103 -10.44 -6.92 -5.09
CA MET A 103 -11.37 -5.87 -5.50
C MET A 103 -12.83 -6.33 -5.35
N ARG A 104 -13.15 -7.55 -5.79
CA ARG A 104 -14.48 -8.15 -5.63
C ARG A 104 -14.91 -8.18 -4.17
N THR A 105 -14.02 -8.65 -3.29
CA THR A 105 -14.27 -8.71 -1.85
C THR A 105 -14.48 -7.33 -1.25
N ALA A 106 -13.64 -6.35 -1.60
CA ALA A 106 -13.78 -4.97 -1.13
C ALA A 106 -15.11 -4.33 -1.59
N GLN A 107 -15.49 -4.54 -2.85
CA GLN A 107 -16.76 -4.05 -3.38
C GLN A 107 -17.97 -4.75 -2.75
N PHE A 108 -17.86 -6.03 -2.43
CA PHE A 108 -18.91 -6.74 -1.70
C PHE A 108 -19.11 -6.13 -0.31
N HIS A 109 -18.04 -5.94 0.47
CA HIS A 109 -18.12 -5.31 1.79
C HIS A 109 -18.70 -3.90 1.70
N TRP A 110 -18.21 -3.08 0.77
CA TRP A 110 -18.76 -1.74 0.54
C TRP A 110 -20.26 -1.76 0.25
N ASN A 111 -20.73 -2.70 -0.57
CA ASN A 111 -22.16 -2.81 -0.89
C ASN A 111 -23.01 -3.28 0.30
N GLU A 112 -22.46 -4.09 1.21
CA GLU A 112 -23.16 -4.45 2.45
C GLU A 112 -23.23 -3.25 3.40
N ASP A 113 -22.12 -2.54 3.61
CA ASP A 113 -22.08 -1.33 4.47
C ASP A 113 -22.99 -0.23 3.92
N LEU A 114 -22.98 -0.04 2.60
CA LEU A 114 -23.83 0.94 1.91
C LEU A 114 -25.32 0.70 2.16
N LYS A 115 -25.78 -0.55 2.30
CA LYS A 115 -27.19 -0.81 2.66
C LYS A 115 -27.53 -0.24 4.03
N GLY A 116 -26.62 -0.35 4.99
CA GLY A 116 -26.74 0.24 6.32
C GLY A 116 -26.80 1.76 6.25
N TYR A 117 -25.80 2.38 5.60
CA TYR A 117 -25.74 3.84 5.45
C TYR A 117 -26.90 4.45 4.67
N LEU A 118 -27.46 3.71 3.70
CA LEU A 118 -28.66 4.14 3.01
C LEU A 118 -29.90 3.99 3.89
N ALA A 119 -29.95 3.01 4.80
CA ALA A 119 -31.10 2.76 5.67
C ALA A 119 -31.20 3.78 6.81
N ASP A 120 -30.08 4.14 7.43
CA ASP A 120 -30.02 5.12 8.53
C ASP A 120 -29.98 6.58 8.03
N GLY A 121 -29.75 6.80 6.73
CA GLY A 121 -29.71 8.12 6.11
C GLY A 121 -28.34 8.80 6.12
N THR A 122 -27.30 8.12 6.60
CA THR A 122 -25.91 8.58 6.56
C THR A 122 -25.49 8.89 5.12
N LEU A 123 -25.86 8.02 4.16
CA LEU A 123 -25.65 8.22 2.73
C LEU A 123 -26.97 8.25 1.96
N CYS A 124 -26.90 8.66 0.69
CA CYS A 124 -28.02 8.62 -0.23
C CYS A 124 -27.52 8.23 -1.64
N ARG A 125 -28.45 7.94 -2.57
CA ARG A 125 -28.13 7.50 -3.95
C ARG A 125 -27.20 8.45 -4.74
N HIS A 126 -27.10 9.72 -4.36
CA HIS A 126 -26.18 10.67 -5.03
C HIS A 126 -24.77 10.67 -4.41
N LEU A 127 -24.59 9.96 -3.28
CA LEU A 127 -23.41 9.95 -2.43
C LEU A 127 -23.04 8.49 -2.07
N ASP A 128 -23.17 7.56 -3.03
CA ASP A 128 -23.01 6.11 -2.81
C ASP A 128 -21.79 5.50 -3.54
N THR A 129 -21.10 6.29 -4.37
CA THR A 129 -20.05 5.82 -5.28
C THR A 129 -18.72 6.53 -4.99
N TYR A 130 -17.76 5.79 -4.43
CA TYR A 130 -16.43 6.29 -4.03
C TYR A 130 -15.27 5.47 -4.61
N SER A 131 -15.57 4.50 -5.45
CA SER A 131 -14.57 3.64 -6.09
C SER A 131 -14.96 3.33 -7.53
N PHE A 132 -13.94 3.06 -8.34
CA PHE A 132 -14.12 2.55 -9.69
C PHE A 132 -14.46 1.06 -9.68
N ALA A 133 -15.03 0.57 -10.78
CA ALA A 133 -15.35 -0.83 -10.98
C ALA A 133 -14.23 -1.60 -11.68
N TRP A 134 -14.30 -2.94 -11.63
CA TRP A 134 -13.29 -3.79 -12.29
C TRP A 134 -13.11 -3.48 -13.78
N PRO A 135 -14.17 -3.21 -14.58
CA PRO A 135 -13.99 -2.80 -15.98
C PRO A 135 -13.19 -1.51 -16.15
N ASP A 136 -13.28 -0.56 -15.22
CA ASP A 136 -12.50 0.68 -15.27
C ASP A 136 -11.01 0.39 -15.04
N ALA A 137 -10.70 -0.49 -14.08
CA ALA A 137 -9.34 -0.96 -13.82
C ALA A 137 -8.75 -1.68 -15.05
N LEU A 138 -9.52 -2.57 -15.69
CA LEU A 138 -9.10 -3.23 -16.94
C LEU A 138 -8.82 -2.22 -18.06
N SER A 139 -9.68 -1.21 -18.23
CA SER A 139 -9.47 -0.15 -19.22
C SER A 139 -8.19 0.65 -18.92
N PHE A 140 -7.88 0.88 -17.65
CA PHE A 140 -6.62 1.52 -17.28
C PHE A 140 -5.41 0.64 -17.60
N PHE A 141 -5.48 -0.65 -17.24
CA PHE A 141 -4.38 -1.59 -17.48
C PHE A 141 -4.05 -1.73 -18.97
N GLU A 142 -5.07 -1.76 -19.81
CA GLU A 142 -4.91 -1.83 -21.27
C GLU A 142 -4.24 -0.56 -21.81
N LYS A 143 -4.69 0.63 -21.38
CA LYS A 143 -4.15 1.91 -21.88
C LYS A 143 -2.70 2.18 -21.46
N GLN A 144 -2.30 1.72 -20.28
CA GLN A 144 -0.96 2.00 -19.74
C GLN A 144 0.14 1.10 -20.33
N GLY A 145 -0.21 -0.04 -20.95
CA GLY A 145 0.78 -1.03 -21.38
C GLY A 145 1.34 -1.85 -20.20
N THR A 146 0.45 -2.49 -19.47
CA THR A 146 0.74 -3.18 -18.21
C THR A 146 1.56 -4.46 -18.37
N VAL A 147 2.52 -4.67 -17.47
CA VAL A 147 3.24 -5.94 -17.31
C VAL A 147 2.57 -6.76 -16.21
N PHE A 148 2.09 -7.95 -16.56
CA PHE A 148 1.52 -8.90 -15.59
C PHE A 148 2.60 -9.88 -15.11
N LEU A 149 2.73 -10.00 -13.79
CA LEU A 149 3.65 -10.91 -13.13
C LEU A 149 2.84 -11.97 -12.40
N ASP A 150 2.74 -13.15 -13.01
CA ASP A 150 2.02 -14.28 -12.44
C ASP A 150 2.97 -15.48 -12.25
N THR A 151 2.82 -16.17 -11.12
CA THR A 151 3.63 -17.35 -10.77
C THR A 151 3.37 -18.52 -11.71
N PHE A 152 2.14 -18.63 -12.23
CA PHE A 152 1.73 -19.66 -13.17
C PHE A 152 1.30 -19.03 -14.48
N ALA A 153 1.81 -19.57 -15.59
CA ALA A 153 1.40 -19.16 -16.93
C ALA A 153 -0.12 -19.32 -17.08
N ARG A 154 -0.78 -18.26 -17.54
CA ARG A 154 -2.23 -18.25 -17.74
C ARG A 154 -2.59 -18.49 -19.21
N GLY A 155 -3.64 -19.27 -19.42
CA GLY A 155 -4.20 -19.53 -20.75
C GLY A 155 -4.96 -18.34 -21.35
N SER A 156 -5.42 -17.40 -20.52
CA SER A 156 -6.08 -16.17 -20.97
C SER A 156 -6.05 -15.07 -19.91
N TYR A 157 -5.93 -13.82 -20.38
CA TYR A 157 -6.13 -12.61 -19.59
C TYR A 157 -7.45 -11.96 -20.02
N GLU A 158 -8.06 -11.18 -19.12
CA GLU A 158 -9.28 -10.41 -19.44
C GLU A 158 -9.02 -9.21 -20.36
N ILE A 159 -7.76 -8.89 -20.59
CA ILE A 159 -7.32 -7.89 -21.58
C ILE A 159 -6.37 -8.55 -22.58
N PRO A 160 -6.29 -8.02 -23.82
CA PRO A 160 -5.33 -8.50 -24.80
C PRO A 160 -3.89 -8.37 -24.28
N THR A 161 -3.10 -9.43 -24.42
CA THR A 161 -1.66 -9.43 -24.14
C THR A 161 -0.87 -9.62 -25.43
N ASN A 162 0.15 -8.79 -25.65
CA ASN A 162 0.96 -8.81 -26.87
C ASN A 162 2.11 -9.82 -26.80
N LEU A 163 2.57 -10.13 -25.59
CA LEU A 163 3.77 -10.92 -25.36
C LEU A 163 3.60 -11.75 -24.08
N LEU A 164 3.94 -13.04 -24.17
CA LEU A 164 4.05 -13.93 -23.02
C LEU A 164 5.53 -14.33 -22.87
N LEU A 165 6.13 -13.92 -21.75
CA LEU A 165 7.48 -14.32 -21.38
C LEU A 165 7.42 -15.28 -20.20
N ASN A 166 8.07 -16.44 -20.35
CA ASN A 166 8.22 -17.39 -19.26
C ASN A 166 9.67 -17.39 -18.80
N PHE A 167 9.88 -17.32 -17.49
CA PHE A 167 11.19 -17.54 -16.89
C PHE A 167 11.04 -18.35 -15.61
N THR A 168 12.07 -19.12 -15.30
CA THR A 168 12.11 -19.91 -14.07
C THR A 168 12.77 -19.10 -12.97
N ALA A 169 12.05 -18.88 -11.88
CA ALA A 169 12.60 -18.41 -10.62
C ALA A 169 12.18 -19.41 -9.52
N ARG A 170 13.08 -19.75 -8.61
CA ARG A 170 12.75 -20.57 -7.44
C ARG A 170 13.07 -19.78 -6.19
N GLN A 171 12.10 -19.67 -5.30
CA GLN A 171 12.30 -19.00 -4.02
C GLN A 171 13.15 -19.88 -3.11
N LEU A 172 14.15 -19.27 -2.46
CA LEU A 172 14.98 -19.90 -1.45
C LEU A 172 14.51 -19.48 -0.05
N SER A 173 14.71 -20.37 0.93
CA SER A 173 14.53 -20.02 2.34
C SER A 173 15.51 -18.93 2.76
N VAL A 174 15.12 -18.11 3.73
CA VAL A 174 16.04 -17.13 4.32
C VAL A 174 17.15 -17.85 5.10
N TRP A 175 18.37 -17.36 4.96
CA TRP A 175 19.51 -17.87 5.70
C TRP A 175 19.45 -17.40 7.16
N GLY A 176 19.59 -18.36 8.08
CA GLY A 176 19.47 -18.15 9.53
C GLY A 176 20.74 -17.65 10.23
N GLY A 177 21.87 -17.54 9.52
CA GLY A 177 23.16 -17.10 10.05
C GLY A 177 24.18 -18.22 10.29
N SER A 178 23.86 -19.49 10.01
CA SER A 178 24.83 -20.59 10.06
C SER A 178 25.73 -20.57 8.82
N THR A 179 27.02 -20.27 8.99
CA THR A 179 28.00 -20.25 7.89
C THR A 179 28.03 -21.58 7.13
N GLN A 180 27.92 -22.72 7.84
CA GLN A 180 27.96 -24.04 7.19
C GLN A 180 26.82 -24.21 6.19
N ILE A 181 25.58 -23.87 6.60
CA ILE A 181 24.40 -23.99 5.73
C ILE A 181 24.54 -23.07 4.51
N LEU A 182 25.00 -21.84 4.74
CA LEU A 182 25.25 -20.89 3.65
C LEU A 182 26.31 -21.42 2.67
N ALA A 183 27.41 -21.98 3.19
CA ALA A 183 28.47 -22.54 2.37
C ALA A 183 27.98 -23.74 1.55
N ASP A 184 27.16 -24.61 2.14
CA ASP A 184 26.58 -25.77 1.44
C ASP A 184 25.66 -25.32 0.29
N ASP A 185 24.76 -24.36 0.54
CA ASP A 185 23.86 -23.78 -0.47
C ASP A 185 24.66 -23.11 -1.60
N LEU A 186 25.70 -22.33 -1.25
CA LEU A 186 26.58 -21.67 -2.22
C LEU A 186 27.39 -22.68 -3.03
N HIS A 187 27.90 -23.75 -2.43
CA HIS A 187 28.66 -24.78 -3.13
C HIS A 187 27.81 -25.45 -4.22
N GLU A 188 26.53 -25.72 -3.97
CA GLU A 188 25.65 -26.30 -4.99
C GLU A 188 25.54 -25.38 -6.23
N MET A 189 25.40 -24.08 -6.01
CA MET A 189 25.33 -23.07 -7.07
C MET A 189 26.67 -22.87 -7.78
N LEU A 190 27.77 -22.79 -7.02
CA LEU A 190 29.12 -22.59 -7.55
C LEU A 190 29.61 -23.80 -8.37
N ASN A 191 29.23 -25.03 -7.99
CA ASN A 191 29.51 -26.23 -8.78
C ASN A 191 28.89 -26.16 -10.19
N LYS A 192 27.78 -25.43 -10.33
CA LYS A 192 27.11 -25.14 -11.61
C LYS A 192 27.63 -23.85 -12.27
N LYS A 193 28.69 -23.23 -11.73
CA LYS A 193 29.30 -21.95 -12.13
C LYS A 193 28.33 -20.77 -12.11
N TRP A 194 27.43 -20.73 -11.13
CA TRP A 194 26.52 -19.60 -10.97
C TRP A 194 27.22 -18.37 -10.39
N ALA A 195 26.70 -17.19 -10.69
CA ALA A 195 26.98 -15.97 -9.95
C ALA A 195 26.10 -15.96 -8.69
N CYS A 196 26.69 -15.69 -7.53
CA CYS A 196 25.96 -15.72 -6.27
C CYS A 196 26.04 -14.38 -5.55
N ALA A 197 24.91 -13.90 -5.04
CA ALA A 197 24.82 -12.75 -4.17
C ALA A 197 24.36 -13.18 -2.77
N VAL A 198 24.95 -12.61 -1.73
CA VAL A 198 24.55 -12.82 -0.33
C VAL A 198 24.24 -11.48 0.31
N LEU A 199 22.98 -11.28 0.69
CA LEU A 199 22.56 -10.13 1.49
C LEU A 199 22.73 -10.48 2.97
N ALA A 200 23.81 -9.98 3.57
CA ALA A 200 24.25 -10.36 4.91
C ALA A 200 23.80 -9.38 6.00
N GLY A 201 22.91 -8.45 5.66
CA GLY A 201 22.28 -7.60 6.65
C GLY A 201 22.91 -6.21 6.79
N ASN A 202 23.66 -5.96 7.86
CA ASN A 202 24.41 -4.71 7.97
C ASN A 202 25.84 -4.90 7.43
N GLU A 203 26.55 -3.79 7.22
CA GLU A 203 27.91 -3.77 6.69
C GLU A 203 28.89 -4.63 7.51
N ARG A 204 28.87 -4.52 8.85
CA ARG A 204 29.71 -5.35 9.72
C ARG A 204 29.44 -6.85 9.50
N SER A 205 28.16 -7.24 9.45
CA SER A 205 27.77 -8.64 9.20
C SER A 205 28.18 -9.12 7.81
N ALA A 206 28.16 -8.25 6.80
CA ALA A 206 28.65 -8.57 5.46
C ALA A 206 30.16 -8.84 5.46
N HIS A 207 30.97 -7.99 6.09
CA HIS A 207 32.41 -8.25 6.21
C HIS A 207 32.73 -9.54 6.96
N THR A 208 32.03 -9.81 8.08
CA THR A 208 32.18 -11.08 8.80
C THR A 208 31.83 -12.28 7.91
N THR A 209 30.73 -12.19 7.16
CA THR A 209 30.30 -13.26 6.25
C THR A 209 31.33 -13.54 5.16
N VAL A 210 31.98 -12.51 4.61
CA VAL A 210 33.07 -12.69 3.63
C VAL A 210 34.23 -13.47 4.23
N VAL A 211 34.70 -13.08 5.42
CA VAL A 211 35.81 -13.76 6.11
C VAL A 211 35.46 -15.23 6.38
N ASP A 212 34.25 -15.48 6.85
CA ASP A 212 33.77 -16.82 7.17
C ASP A 212 33.67 -17.71 5.91
N LEU A 213 33.17 -17.16 4.80
CA LEU A 213 33.10 -17.87 3.51
C LEU A 213 34.47 -18.14 2.92
N GLN A 214 35.40 -17.19 3.00
CA GLN A 214 36.78 -17.38 2.57
C GLN A 214 37.48 -18.47 3.40
N ALA A 215 37.24 -18.51 4.71
CA ALA A 215 37.75 -19.57 5.58
C ALA A 215 37.16 -20.95 5.22
N ALA A 216 35.94 -21.00 4.68
CA ALA A 216 35.32 -22.20 4.12
C ALA A 216 35.80 -22.55 2.69
N GLY A 217 36.75 -21.81 2.13
CA GLY A 217 37.30 -22.06 0.79
C GLY A 217 36.46 -21.51 -0.36
N ILE A 218 35.49 -20.63 -0.08
CA ILE A 218 34.64 -19.98 -1.08
C ILE A 218 35.27 -18.65 -1.50
N ASN A 219 35.34 -18.41 -2.82
CA ASN A 219 35.79 -17.13 -3.38
C ASN A 219 34.71 -16.05 -3.21
N ALA A 220 34.61 -15.53 -1.98
CA ALA A 220 33.70 -14.46 -1.60
C ALA A 220 34.42 -13.11 -1.52
N TYR A 221 33.72 -12.04 -1.90
CA TYR A 221 34.20 -10.67 -1.77
C TYR A 221 33.07 -9.74 -1.35
N TYR A 222 33.45 -8.65 -0.69
CA TYR A 222 32.52 -7.59 -0.30
C TYR A 222 32.33 -6.60 -1.45
N THR A 223 31.10 -6.14 -1.67
CA THR A 223 30.80 -5.03 -2.59
C THR A 223 29.57 -4.26 -2.13
N GLU A 224 29.53 -2.96 -2.42
CA GLU A 224 28.33 -2.14 -2.31
C GLU A 224 27.57 -2.04 -3.64
N ASP A 225 28.23 -2.39 -4.75
CA ASP A 225 27.64 -2.42 -6.09
C ASP A 225 27.16 -3.84 -6.44
N SER A 226 25.91 -3.95 -6.91
CA SER A 226 25.28 -5.19 -7.35
C SER A 226 25.24 -5.39 -8.86
N ASN A 227 25.81 -4.47 -9.65
CA ASN A 227 25.61 -4.43 -11.10
C ASN A 227 26.27 -5.59 -11.86
N GLU A 228 27.45 -6.05 -11.42
CA GLU A 228 28.17 -7.13 -12.09
C GLU A 228 28.75 -8.13 -11.09
N ILE A 229 28.18 -9.34 -11.04
CA ILE A 229 28.70 -10.45 -10.25
C ILE A 229 29.22 -11.52 -11.21
N ALA A 230 30.53 -11.76 -11.16
CA ALA A 230 31.16 -12.78 -11.99
C ALA A 230 30.66 -14.19 -11.65
N ARG A 231 30.54 -15.05 -12.68
CA ARG A 231 30.23 -16.47 -12.49
C ARG A 231 31.31 -17.17 -11.69
N GLY A 232 30.89 -18.05 -10.77
CA GLY A 232 31.81 -18.78 -9.90
C GLY A 232 32.37 -17.95 -8.74
N ALA A 233 31.85 -16.72 -8.54
CA ALA A 233 32.19 -15.87 -7.41
C ALA A 233 30.95 -15.58 -6.56
N VAL A 234 31.20 -15.23 -5.29
CA VAL A 234 30.16 -14.84 -4.34
C VAL A 234 30.35 -13.37 -3.94
N ALA A 235 29.42 -12.52 -4.34
CA ALA A 235 29.35 -11.14 -3.87
C ALA A 235 28.56 -11.09 -2.56
N VAL A 236 29.10 -10.45 -1.53
CA VAL A 236 28.43 -10.24 -0.26
C VAL A 236 28.17 -8.75 -0.07
N LEU A 237 26.91 -8.40 0.16
CA LEU A 237 26.44 -7.02 0.26
C LEU A 237 25.65 -6.79 1.56
N PRO A 238 25.63 -5.55 2.09
CA PRO A 238 24.63 -5.17 3.07
C PRO A 238 23.22 -5.19 2.45
N GLY A 239 22.21 -5.34 3.28
CA GLY A 239 20.80 -5.41 2.91
C GLY A 239 20.14 -6.73 3.32
N SER A 240 18.84 -6.81 3.07
CA SER A 240 18.05 -8.03 3.26
C SER A 240 16.77 -7.97 2.44
N LEU A 241 16.38 -9.10 1.87
CA LEU A 241 15.08 -9.35 1.24
C LEU A 241 14.26 -10.37 2.04
N SER A 242 12.94 -10.39 1.80
CA SER A 242 11.98 -11.26 2.47
C SER A 242 12.21 -12.74 2.21
N ALA A 243 12.83 -13.07 1.08
CA ALA A 243 13.27 -14.40 0.71
C ALA A 243 14.46 -14.30 -0.26
N GLY A 244 15.24 -15.38 -0.33
CA GLY A 244 16.22 -15.55 -1.39
C GLY A 244 15.54 -16.05 -2.66
N ALA A 245 16.25 -16.08 -3.77
CA ALA A 245 15.76 -16.65 -5.01
C ALA A 245 16.91 -17.10 -5.91
N GLU A 246 16.63 -18.09 -6.75
CA GLU A 246 17.49 -18.46 -7.87
C GLU A 246 16.78 -18.28 -9.21
N TRP A 247 17.56 -17.89 -10.21
CA TRP A 247 17.14 -17.80 -11.60
C TRP A 247 18.03 -18.73 -12.45
N PRO A 248 17.64 -20.00 -12.62
CA PRO A 248 18.46 -20.98 -13.34
C PRO A 248 18.82 -20.55 -14.76
N GLY A 249 17.91 -19.85 -15.46
CA GLY A 249 18.15 -19.35 -16.82
C GLY A 249 19.27 -18.30 -16.91
N SER A 250 19.50 -17.56 -15.82
CA SER A 250 20.55 -16.55 -15.72
C SER A 250 21.82 -17.06 -15.03
N PHE A 251 21.80 -18.30 -14.51
CA PHE A 251 22.87 -18.86 -13.66
C PHE A 251 23.17 -17.93 -12.47
N PHE A 252 22.11 -17.43 -11.82
CA PHE A 252 22.22 -16.48 -10.73
C PHE A 252 21.42 -16.93 -9.51
N GLY A 253 22.03 -16.81 -8.32
CA GLY A 253 21.40 -17.11 -7.04
C GLY A 253 21.59 -15.96 -6.05
N LEU A 254 20.56 -15.70 -5.26
CA LEU A 254 20.52 -14.67 -4.24
C LEU A 254 20.09 -15.29 -2.91
N VAL A 255 21.01 -15.31 -1.94
CA VAL A 255 20.73 -15.72 -0.56
C VAL A 255 20.59 -14.48 0.30
N THR A 256 19.64 -14.46 1.23
CA THR A 256 19.40 -13.31 2.11
C THR A 256 19.31 -13.74 3.55
N HIS A 257 19.89 -12.94 4.45
CA HIS A 257 19.79 -13.16 5.88
C HIS A 257 18.41 -12.75 6.40
N GLY A 258 17.71 -13.68 7.09
CA GLY A 258 16.36 -13.45 7.60
C GLY A 258 16.22 -12.47 8.79
N LYS A 259 17.32 -12.02 9.43
CA LYS A 259 17.22 -11.28 10.70
C LYS A 259 16.83 -9.80 10.57
N LEU A 260 17.10 -9.14 9.44
CA LEU A 260 16.91 -7.69 9.35
C LEU A 260 15.48 -7.24 9.05
N LEU A 261 14.69 -8.02 8.31
CA LEU A 261 13.30 -7.70 8.04
C LEU A 261 12.36 -7.93 9.24
N GLN A 262 12.78 -8.71 10.23
CA GLN A 262 12.04 -8.79 11.49
C GLN A 262 12.09 -7.48 12.27
N ASN A 263 13.13 -6.65 12.08
CA ASN A 263 13.28 -5.35 12.73
C ASN A 263 12.67 -4.18 11.94
N SER A 264 12.27 -4.38 10.68
CA SER A 264 11.61 -3.35 9.85
C SER A 264 10.09 -3.35 9.95
N ARG A 265 9.47 -4.33 10.65
CA ARG A 265 8.17 -4.07 11.26
C ARG A 265 8.38 -2.85 12.14
N HIS A 266 7.79 -1.71 11.75
CA HIS A 266 7.80 -0.48 12.53
C HIS A 266 7.82 -0.86 14.00
N LYS A 267 8.91 -0.57 14.70
CA LYS A 267 8.89 -0.60 16.16
C LYS A 267 7.69 0.25 16.50
N LYS A 268 6.59 -0.37 16.92
CA LYS A 268 5.47 0.36 17.50
C LYS A 268 6.13 1.29 18.49
N SER A 269 5.89 2.59 18.34
CA SER A 269 6.29 3.57 19.34
C SER A 269 6.02 2.93 20.71
N LYS A 270 7.05 2.85 21.56
CA LYS A 270 6.88 2.28 22.90
C LYS A 270 5.73 3.06 23.52
N ARG A 271 4.56 2.43 23.65
CA ARG A 271 3.45 2.98 24.43
C ARG A 271 4.03 3.35 25.78
N ASP A 272 3.78 4.57 26.22
CA ASP A 272 4.20 5.03 27.52
C ASP A 272 3.76 4.00 28.56
N LYS A 273 4.67 3.57 29.44
CA LYS A 273 4.35 2.57 30.48
C LYS A 273 3.26 3.05 31.45
N ASN A 274 2.87 4.32 31.36
CA ASN A 274 1.83 4.97 32.16
C ASN A 274 0.50 5.12 31.42
N SER A 275 0.32 4.64 30.19
CA SER A 275 -1.00 4.63 29.55
C SER A 275 -1.77 3.36 29.96
N SER A 276 -2.47 3.40 31.09
CA SER A 276 -3.52 2.43 31.37
C SER A 276 -4.66 2.64 30.35
N PRO A 277 -5.04 1.63 29.55
CA PRO A 277 -6.26 1.74 28.76
C PRO A 277 -7.44 1.86 29.73
N ILE A 278 -8.32 2.83 29.50
CA ILE A 278 -9.58 2.96 30.24
C ILE A 278 -10.35 1.65 30.07
N SER A 279 -10.47 0.90 31.15
CA SER A 279 -11.03 -0.46 31.15
C SER A 279 -12.53 -0.48 31.40
N SER A 280 -13.09 0.62 31.90
CA SER A 280 -14.51 0.75 32.17
C SER A 280 -15.00 2.18 31.99
N LEU A 281 -16.27 2.32 31.63
CA LEU A 281 -16.97 3.60 31.50
C LEU A 281 -17.04 4.39 32.82
N ALA A 282 -16.73 3.77 33.97
CA ALA A 282 -16.73 4.41 35.28
C ALA A 282 -15.46 5.24 35.56
N GLU A 283 -14.45 5.15 34.69
CA GLU A 283 -13.20 5.91 34.77
C GLU A 283 -13.25 7.23 33.99
N LEU A 284 -14.40 7.57 33.40
CA LEU A 284 -14.62 8.81 32.64
C LEU A 284 -15.06 9.94 33.57
N GLU A 285 -14.44 11.10 33.43
CA GLU A 285 -14.84 12.33 34.11
C GLU A 285 -15.71 13.23 33.20
N PRO A 286 -16.61 14.05 33.77
CA PRO A 286 -17.36 15.03 32.99
C PRO A 286 -16.43 16.00 32.24
N GLY A 287 -16.41 15.90 30.91
CA GLY A 287 -15.54 16.68 30.02
C GLY A 287 -14.62 15.84 29.14
N ASP A 288 -14.53 14.53 29.39
CA ASP A 288 -13.79 13.61 28.53
C ASP A 288 -14.49 13.40 27.18
N TYR A 289 -13.69 13.39 26.10
CA TYR A 289 -14.18 13.15 24.76
C TYR A 289 -14.38 11.65 24.54
N VAL A 290 -15.61 11.26 24.20
CA VAL A 290 -15.97 9.88 23.86
C VAL A 290 -16.51 9.87 22.44
N VAL A 291 -16.07 8.90 21.65
CA VAL A 291 -16.50 8.69 20.26
C VAL A 291 -17.59 7.64 20.24
N HIS A 292 -18.79 7.99 19.78
CA HIS A 292 -19.84 7.01 19.55
C HIS A 292 -19.72 6.44 18.14
N GLU A 293 -19.82 5.11 17.98
CA GLU A 293 -19.62 4.42 16.69
C GLU A 293 -20.47 5.00 15.55
N SER A 294 -21.66 5.52 15.88
CA SER A 294 -22.60 6.10 14.89
C SER A 294 -22.52 7.63 14.73
N HIS A 295 -21.87 8.36 15.63
CA HIS A 295 -21.97 9.83 15.69
C HIS A 295 -20.62 10.56 15.77
N GLY A 296 -19.53 9.82 16.01
CA GLY A 296 -18.21 10.38 16.24
C GLY A 296 -18.00 10.84 17.67
#